data_AF-A0A7C4EHT0-F1
#
_entry.id   AF-A0A7C4EHT0-F1
#
_cell.length_a   1.000
_cell.length_b   1.000
_cell.length_c   1.000
_cell.angle_alpha   90.00
_cell.angle_beta   90.00
_cell.angle_gamma   90.00
#
_symmetry.space_group_name_H-M   'P 1'
#
loop_
_entity.id
_entity.type
_entity.pdbx_description
1 polymer ?
#
loop_
_entity_poly.entity_id
_entity_poly.type
_entity_poly.pdbx_seq_one_letter_code
_entity_poly.pdbx_strand_id
1 'polypeptide(L)' 'MSSLTDKVREIEREEILNALRECNWVMSRAARKLGITERMIGYKVRKYRIRKEGTSGDSKQ' A
#
# COMPACT_ATOMS: atom_id res chain seq x y z
N MET A 1 -11.04 -21.75 -3.48
CA MET A 1 -11.92 -20.65 -3.05
C MET A 1 -11.08 -19.70 -2.23
N SER A 2 -11.01 -18.40 -2.57
CA SER A 2 -10.34 -17.42 -1.71
C SER A 2 -11.18 -17.18 -0.45
N SER A 3 -10.53 -17.09 0.71
CA SER A 3 -11.25 -16.85 1.97
C SER A 3 -11.74 -15.39 2.03
N LEU A 4 -12.72 -15.10 2.89
CA LEU A 4 -13.14 -13.71 3.16
C LEU A 4 -11.94 -12.85 3.60
N THR A 5 -11.03 -13.45 4.39
CA THR A 5 -9.79 -12.81 4.84
C THR A 5 -8.90 -12.39 3.68
N ASP A 6 -8.80 -13.21 2.62
CA ASP A 6 -7.97 -12.88 1.45
C ASP A 6 -8.57 -11.73 0.64
N LYS A 7 -9.90 -11.71 0.48
CA LYS A 7 -10.60 -10.61 -0.19
C LYS A 7 -10.41 -9.28 0.55
N VAL A 8 -10.52 -9.29 1.87
CA VAL A 8 -10.28 -8.09 2.69
C VAL A 8 -8.84 -7.60 2.54
N ARG A 9 -7.85 -8.51 2.46
CA ARG A 9 -6.45 -8.14 2.23
C ARG A 9 -6.23 -7.52 0.85
N GLU A 10 -6.87 -8.05 -0.18
CA GLU A 10 -6.78 -7.50 -1.54
C GLU A 10 -7.36 -6.09 -1.61
N ILE A 11 -8.58 -5.89 -1.11
CA ILE A 11 -9.23 -4.58 -1.05
C ILE A 11 -8.36 -3.60 -0.24
N GLU A 12 -7.87 -4.00 0.93
CA GLU A 12 -7.02 -3.14 1.75
C GLU A 12 -5.71 -2.77 1.04
N ARG A 13 -5.10 -3.71 0.31
CA ARG A 13 -3.88 -3.44 -0.46
C ARG A 13 -4.14 -2.47 -1.61
N GLU A 14 -5.25 -2.63 -2.33
CA GLU A 14 -5.64 -1.75 -3.44
C GLU A 14 -5.91 -0.33 -2.97
N GLU A 15 -6.66 -0.16 -1.89
CA GLU A 15 -6.94 1.16 -1.31
C GLU A 15 -5.66 1.89 -0.87
N ILE A 16 -4.70 1.17 -0.27
CA ILE A 16 -3.41 1.76 0.10
C ILE A 16 -2.60 2.16 -1.13
N LEU A 17 -2.58 1.31 -2.15
CA LEU A 17 -1.85 1.59 -3.39
C LEU A 17 -2.44 2.82 -4.10
N ASN A 18 -3.77 2.91 -4.21
CA ASN A 18 -4.47 4.04 -4.81
C ASN A 18 -4.20 5.34 -4.03
N ALA A 19 -4.35 5.31 -2.71
CA ALA A 19 -4.06 6.48 -1.86
C ALA A 19 -2.61 6.94 -1.99
N LEU A 20 -1.65 6.02 -2.07
CA LEU A 20 -0.24 6.35 -2.31
C LEU A 20 -0.03 6.98 -3.69
N ARG A 21 -0.62 6.43 -4.76
CA ARG A 21 -0.52 7.00 -6.11
C ARG A 21 -1.08 8.42 -6.16
N GLU A 22 -2.28 8.64 -5.64
CA GLU A 22 -2.94 9.95 -5.61
C GLU A 22 -2.19 10.98 -4.75
N CYS A 23 -1.50 10.52 -3.71
CA CYS A 23 -0.74 11.38 -2.81
C CYS A 23 0.74 11.53 -3.22
N ASN A 24 1.11 11.22 -4.47
CA ASN A 24 2.49 11.27 -4.96
C ASN A 24 3.47 10.48 -4.08
N TRP A 25 3.02 9.33 -3.56
CA TRP A 25 3.77 8.43 -2.67
C TRP A 25 4.18 9.04 -1.33
N VAL A 26 3.55 10.14 -0.91
CA VAL A 26 3.75 10.73 0.42
C VAL A 26 2.90 9.99 1.45
N MET A 27 3.54 9.17 2.29
CA MET A 27 2.86 8.31 3.28
C MET A 27 1.95 9.09 4.23
N SER A 28 2.42 10.21 4.78
CA SER A 28 1.62 11.06 5.68
C SER A 28 0.33 11.59 5.02
N ARG A 29 0.37 11.92 3.73
CA ARG A 29 -0.81 12.36 2.96
C ARG A 29 -1.76 11.20 2.68
N ALA A 30 -1.24 10.06 2.25
CA ALA A 30 -2.03 8.86 2.00
C ALA A 30 -2.70 8.35 3.29
N ALA A 31 -1.99 8.37 4.42
CA ALA A 31 -2.54 8.00 5.73
C ALA A 31 -3.70 8.91 6.12
N ARG A 32 -3.54 10.24 5.99
CA ARG A 32 -4.63 11.21 6.23
C ARG A 32 -5.83 10.96 5.32
N LYS A 33 -5.61 10.67 4.03
CA LYS A 33 -6.68 10.34 3.09
C LYS A 33 -7.45 9.09 3.50
N LEU A 34 -6.75 8.06 3.98
CA LEU A 34 -7.34 6.80 4.44
C LEU A 34 -7.90 6.86 5.87
N GLY A 35 -7.79 8.00 6.57
CA GLY A 35 -8.24 8.12 7.96
C GLY A 35 -7.44 7.29 8.96
N ILE A 36 -6.17 6.98 8.67
CA ILE A 36 -5.29 6.21 9.56
C ILE A 36 -4.02 6.99 9.90
N THR A 37 -3.25 6.46 10.86
CA THR A 37 -1.95 7.04 11.21
C THR A 37 -0.87 6.68 10.17
N GLU A 38 0.15 7.52 10.07
CA GLU A 38 1.30 7.26 9.21
C GLU A 38 2.05 5.97 9.61
N ARG A 39 2.10 5.66 10.91
CA ARG A 39 2.65 4.38 11.39
C ARG A 39 1.87 3.18 10.84
N MET A 40 0.53 3.25 10.82
CA MET A 40 -0.31 2.16 10.31
C MET A 40 -0.11 1.97 8.81
N ILE A 41 -0.10 3.04 8.01
CA ILE A 41 0.13 2.90 6.56
C ILE A 41 1.53 2.34 6.30
N GLY A 42 2.55 2.79 7.04
CA GLY A 42 3.92 2.27 6.91
C GLY A 42 4.00 0.77 7.21
N TYR A 43 3.32 0.30 8.25
CA TYR A 43 3.21 -1.13 8.54
C TYR A 43 2.55 -1.89 7.39
N LYS A 44 1.41 -1.41 6.88
CA LYS A 44 0.66 -2.09 5.82
C LYS A 44 1.41 -2.09 4.49
N VAL A 45 2.11 -1.02 4.14
CA VAL A 45 2.99 -0.95 2.95
C VAL A 45 4.07 -2.03 3.00
N ARG A 46 4.72 -2.22 4.15
CA ARG A 46 5.70 -3.29 4.35
C ARG A 46 5.06 -4.67 4.28
N LYS A 47 3.92 -4.86 4.96
CA LYS A 47 3.16 -6.11 4.99
C LYS A 47 2.73 -6.56 3.59
N TYR A 48 2.25 -5.62 2.76
CA TYR A 48 1.75 -5.89 1.41
C TYR A 48 2.78 -5.70 0.30
N ARG A 49 4.04 -5.41 0.66
CA ARG A 49 5.16 -5.19 -0.27
C ARG A 49 4.80 -4.18 -1.36
N ILE A 50 4.10 -3.11 -1.00
CA ILE A 50 3.70 -2.05 -1.94
C ILE A 50 4.94 -1.23 -2.29
N ARG A 51 5.20 -1.05 -3.59
CA ARG A 51 6.36 -0.31 -4.13
C ARG A 51 5.93 0.57 -5.30
N LYS A 52 6.67 1.68 -5.50
CA LYS A 52 6.46 2.59 -6.62
C LYS A 52 6.92 1.92 -7.91
N GLU A 53 6.01 1.78 -8.87
CA GLU A 53 6.34 1.35 -10.23
C GLU A 53 7.36 2.34 -10.81
N GLY A 54 8.57 1.85 -11.13
CA GLY A 54 9.67 2.67 -11.62
C GLY A 54 10.86 2.86 -10.68
N THR A 55 10.85 2.31 -9.46
CA THR A 55 12.11 2.12 -8.70
C THR A 55 12.82 0.86 -9.20
N SER A 56 13.41 0.96 -10.39
CA SER A 56 14.25 -0.07 -10.99
C SER A 56 15.51 -0.24 -10.15
N GLY A 57 15.53 -1.26 -9.31
CA GLY A 57 16.68 -1.65 -8.49
C GLY A 57 16.71 -3.13 -8.11
N ASP A 58 15.83 -3.96 -8.68
CA ASP A 58 15.88 -5.42 -8.52
C ASP A 58 15.94 -6.07 -9.92
N SER A 59 17.07 -5.88 -10.59
CA SER A 59 17.59 -6.89 -11.51
C SER A 59 18.21 -7.99 -10.66
N LYS A 60 17.43 -9.04 -10.36
CA LYS A 60 17.97 -10.39 -10.26
C LYS A 60 17.00 -11.36 -10.92
N GLN A 61 17.42 -11.80 -12.10
CA GLN A 61 17.14 -13.13 -12.63
C GLN A 61 17.55 -14.20 -11.60
#